data_AF-X0UYZ4-F1
#
_entry.id   AF-X0UYZ4-F1
#
_cell.length_a   1.000
_cell.length_b   1.000
_cell.length_c   1.000
_cell.angle_alpha   90.00
_cell.angle_beta   90.00
_cell.angle_gamma   90.00
#
_symmetry.space_group_name_H-M   'P 1'
#
loop_
_entity.id
_entity.type
_entity.pdbx_description
1 polymer ?
#
loop_
_entity_poly.entity_id
_entity_poly.type
_entity_poly.pdbx_seq_one_letter_code
_entity_poly.pdbx_strand_id
1 'polypeptide(L)'
;MKRPTRPPHDGTVNNSNSFQTARQNLVVNGLQYLSTKAGTPFTAEAHIDGKGQHKGQESILIKQGNKIRAYIYDCCWGHVTNCNRTYIDVYTTIL
;
A
#
# COMPACT_ATOMS: atom_id res chain seq x y z
N MET A 1 -10.75 -3.69 20.69
CA MET A 1 -9.46 -3.06 21.05
C MET A 1 -8.84 -2.44 19.79
N LYS A 2 -8.36 -1.19 19.85
CA LYS A 2 -7.65 -0.55 18.73
C LYS A 2 -6.24 -1.15 18.68
N ARG A 3 -5.80 -1.65 17.53
CA ARG A 3 -4.45 -2.21 17.37
C ARG A 3 -3.44 -1.11 17.73
N PRO A 4 -2.47 -1.34 18.65
CA PRO A 4 -1.47 -0.33 18.98
C PRO A 4 -0.69 0.06 17.73
N THR A 5 -0.48 1.36 17.52
CA THR A 5 0.27 1.87 16.36
C THR A 5 1.73 1.47 16.49
N ARG A 6 2.22 0.67 15.54
CA ARG A 6 3.64 0.29 15.46
C ARG A 6 4.48 1.42 14.85
N PRO A 7 5.81 1.39 14.99
CA PRO A 7 6.70 2.36 14.34
C PRO A 7 6.52 2.38 12.81
N PRO A 8 7.03 3.41 12.11
CA PRO A 8 7.17 3.39 10.67
C PRO A 8 8.07 2.23 10.22
N HIS A 9 7.74 1.59 9.09
CA HIS A 9 8.52 0.47 8.55
C HIS A 9 8.74 -0.67 9.55
N ASP A 10 7.73 -0.93 10.38
CA ASP A 10 7.80 -1.98 11.38
C ASP A 10 7.68 -3.36 10.73
N GLY A 11 8.44 -4.33 11.26
CA GLY A 11 8.34 -5.73 10.88
C GLY A 11 8.71 -6.00 9.43
N THR A 12 8.55 -7.27 9.05
CA THR A 12 8.87 -7.75 7.70
C THR A 12 7.70 -8.56 7.16
N VAL A 13 7.42 -8.38 5.88
CA VAL A 13 6.37 -9.03 5.11
C VAL A 13 7.00 -9.60 3.86
N ASN A 14 6.75 -10.87 3.58
CA ASN A 14 7.20 -11.49 2.34
C ASN A 14 6.10 -11.30 1.27
N ASN A 15 6.24 -10.28 0.43
CA ASN A 15 5.36 -10.04 -0.70
C ASN A 15 5.83 -10.88 -1.89
N SER A 16 4.91 -11.44 -2.67
CA SER A 16 5.25 -12.25 -3.85
C SER A 16 5.92 -11.44 -4.95
N ASN A 17 5.60 -10.15 -5.04
CA ASN A 17 6.13 -9.22 -6.03
C ASN A 17 7.04 -8.18 -5.37
N SER A 18 7.96 -7.60 -6.15
CA SER A 18 8.62 -6.34 -5.78
C SER A 18 7.64 -5.18 -5.88
N PHE A 19 7.97 -4.05 -5.25
CA PHE A 19 7.19 -2.82 -5.38
C PHE A 19 7.04 -2.40 -6.85
N GLN A 20 8.13 -2.41 -7.60
CA GLN A 20 8.13 -2.00 -9.01
C GLN A 20 7.21 -2.88 -9.85
N THR A 21 7.25 -4.21 -9.65
CA THR A 21 6.37 -5.15 -10.37
C THR A 21 4.90 -4.92 -10.02
N ALA A 22 4.58 -4.84 -8.72
CA ALA A 22 3.21 -4.59 -8.27
C ALA A 22 2.66 -3.26 -8.81
N ARG A 23 3.46 -2.20 -8.76
CA ARG A 23 3.07 -0.89 -9.28
C ARG A 23 2.92 -0.89 -10.80
N GLN A 24 3.85 -1.50 -11.53
CA GLN A 24 3.77 -1.58 -13.00
C GLN A 24 2.49 -2.30 -13.45
N ASN A 25 2.09 -3.36 -12.74
CA ASN A 25 0.80 -4.03 -13.01
C ASN A 25 -0.39 -3.07 -12.88
N LEU A 26 -0.37 -2.16 -11.90
CA LEU A 26 -1.41 -1.14 -11.71
C LEU A 26 -1.32 -0.01 -12.75
N VAL A 27 -0.13 0.32 -13.25
CA VAL A 27 0.02 1.26 -14.38
C VAL A 27 -0.61 0.70 -15.64
N VAL A 28 -0.31 -0.57 -15.96
CA VAL A 28 -0.78 -1.24 -17.18
C VAL A 28 -2.29 -1.50 -17.15
N ASN A 29 -2.79 -1.98 -16.02
CA ASN A 29 -4.20 -2.40 -15.90
C ASN A 29 -5.12 -1.32 -15.32
N GLY A 30 -4.56 -0.21 -14.84
CA GLY A 30 -5.29 0.84 -14.15
C GLY A 30 -5.75 0.44 -12.74
N LEU A 31 -6.83 1.09 -12.28
CA LEU A 31 -7.42 0.84 -10.97
C LEU A 31 -7.93 -0.61 -10.87
N GLN A 32 -7.51 -1.31 -9.82
CA GLN A 32 -7.92 -2.69 -9.55
C GLN A 32 -8.84 -2.77 -8.34
N TYR A 33 -9.84 -3.64 -8.42
CA TYR A 33 -10.74 -4.00 -7.31
C TYR A 33 -10.28 -5.34 -6.73
N LEU A 34 -9.85 -5.32 -5.47
CA LEU A 34 -9.19 -6.45 -4.80
C LEU A 34 -9.84 -6.72 -3.45
N SER A 35 -9.50 -7.85 -2.85
CA SER A 35 -9.94 -8.23 -1.50
C SER A 35 -8.74 -8.67 -0.68
N THR A 36 -8.67 -8.18 0.56
CA THR A 36 -7.70 -8.67 1.56
C THR A 36 -7.93 -10.16 1.84
N LYS A 37 -6.96 -10.85 2.46
CA LYS A 37 -7.13 -12.26 2.88
C LYS A 37 -8.33 -12.48 3.80
N ALA A 38 -8.72 -11.46 4.57
CA ALA A 38 -9.90 -11.47 5.44
C ALA A 38 -11.22 -11.13 4.72
N GLY A 39 -11.21 -11.02 3.38
CA GLY A 39 -12.40 -10.74 2.57
C GLY A 39 -12.84 -9.27 2.54
N THR A 40 -12.07 -8.35 3.13
CA THR A 40 -12.41 -6.91 3.06
C THR A 40 -12.02 -6.35 1.69
N PRO A 41 -12.95 -5.74 0.94
CA PRO A 41 -12.65 -5.17 -0.38
C PRO A 41 -11.85 -3.87 -0.27
N PHE A 42 -11.01 -3.62 -1.28
CA PHE A 42 -10.25 -2.38 -1.45
C PHE A 42 -9.97 -2.14 -2.93
N THR A 43 -9.57 -0.92 -3.28
CA THR A 43 -9.01 -0.61 -4.59
C THR A 43 -7.57 -0.17 -4.48
N ALA A 44 -6.79 -0.51 -5.49
CA ALA A 44 -5.41 -0.11 -5.63
C ALA A 44 -5.20 0.54 -7.00
N GLU A 45 -4.42 1.62 -7.03
CA GLU A 45 -4.02 2.28 -8.28
C GLU A 45 -2.59 2.82 -8.17
N ALA A 46 -1.89 2.87 -9.30
CA ALA A 46 -0.58 3.53 -9.36
C ALA A 46 -0.75 5.04 -9.18
N HIS A 47 0.10 5.64 -8.36
CA HIS A 47 0.03 7.05 -8.02
C HIS A 47 1.42 7.71 -8.08
N ILE A 48 1.43 9.04 -8.21
CA ILE A 48 2.61 9.90 -8.05
C ILE A 48 2.21 11.00 -7.08
N ASP A 49 2.91 11.10 -5.96
CA ASP A 49 2.52 12.04 -4.92
C ASP A 49 2.84 13.50 -5.29
N GLY A 50 1.84 14.37 -5.25
CA GLY A 50 2.00 15.78 -5.63
C GLY A 50 2.58 16.69 -4.55
N LYS A 51 2.67 16.23 -3.29
CA LYS A 51 3.04 17.04 -2.12
C LYS A 51 3.65 16.22 -0.98
N GLY A 52 4.23 16.90 0.00
CA GLY A 52 4.82 16.28 1.19
C GLY A 52 6.24 15.77 0.98
N GLN A 53 6.76 15.01 1.95
CA GLN A 53 8.14 14.48 1.91
C GLN A 53 8.40 13.53 0.75
N HIS A 54 7.35 12.88 0.23
CA HIS A 54 7.41 11.98 -0.91
C HIS A 54 6.97 12.64 -2.23
N LYS A 55 7.00 13.97 -2.33
CA LYS A 55 6.61 14.68 -3.57
C LYS A 55 7.43 14.18 -4.77
N GLY A 56 6.72 13.86 -5.85
CA GLY A 56 7.27 13.34 -7.10
C GLY A 56 7.62 11.85 -7.06
N GLN A 57 7.47 11.19 -5.91
CA GLN A 57 7.76 9.77 -5.79
C GLN A 57 6.55 8.93 -6.21
N GLU A 58 6.88 7.76 -6.75
CA GLU A 58 5.91 6.74 -7.08
C GLU A 58 5.35 6.07 -5.83
N SER A 59 4.03 5.89 -5.80
CA SER A 59 3.34 5.15 -4.75
C SER A 59 2.22 4.29 -5.32
N ILE A 60 1.71 3.38 -4.49
CA ILE A 60 0.46 2.68 -4.69
C ILE A 60 -0.56 3.28 -3.73
N LEU A 61 -1.68 3.77 -4.27
CA LEU A 61 -2.77 4.37 -3.50
C LEU A 61 -3.81 3.30 -3.20
N ILE A 62 -4.08 3.09 -1.91
CA ILE A 62 -5.12 2.16 -1.42
C ILE A 62 -6.35 2.94 -0.96
N LYS A 63 -7.52 2.56 -1.48
CA LYS A 63 -8.82 3.08 -1.04
C LYS A 63 -9.72 1.94 -0.56
N GLN A 64 -10.57 2.24 0.42
CA GLN A 64 -11.68 1.36 0.83
C GLN A 64 -12.96 2.18 0.79
N GLY A 65 -13.84 1.85 -0.15
CA GLY A 65 -14.90 2.77 -0.58
C GLY A 65 -14.31 4.10 -1.01
N ASN A 66 -14.88 5.22 -0.52
CA ASN A 66 -14.44 6.57 -0.88
C ASN A 66 -13.29 7.12 0.00
N LYS A 67 -12.72 6.30 0.89
CA LYS A 67 -11.68 6.74 1.83
C LYS A 67 -10.32 6.22 1.41
N ILE A 68 -9.35 7.14 1.30
CA ILE A 68 -7.93 6.81 1.20
C ILE A 68 -7.51 6.16 2.52
N ARG A 69 -6.89 4.98 2.41
CA ARG A 69 -6.39 4.22 3.57
C ARG A 69 -4.88 4.32 3.70
N ALA A 70 -4.16 4.19 2.60
CA ALA A 70 -2.70 4.23 2.62
C ALA A 70 -2.14 4.70 1.28
N TYR A 71 -0.98 5.33 1.38
CA TYR A 71 0.01 5.40 0.30
C TYR A 71 1.12 4.42 0.66
N ILE A 72 1.52 3.61 -0.31
CA ILE A 72 2.59 2.61 -0.16
C ILE A 72 3.72 3.02 -1.09
N TYR A 73 4.85 3.38 -0.51
CA TYR A 73 6.08 3.71 -1.24
C TYR A 73 6.98 2.49 -1.34
N ASP A 74 7.98 2.55 -2.21
CA ASP A 74 9.03 1.53 -2.31
C ASP A 74 9.70 1.28 -0.94
N CYS A 75 10.04 2.34 -0.20
CA CYS A 75 10.62 2.22 1.14
C CYS A 75 9.69 1.59 2.20
N CYS A 76 8.38 1.49 1.93
CA CYS A 76 7.43 0.79 2.79
C CYS A 76 7.24 -0.67 2.38
N TRP A 77 7.66 -1.04 1.17
CA TRP A 77 7.43 -2.38 0.65
C TRP A 77 8.21 -3.41 1.47
N GLY A 78 7.57 -4.54 1.75
CA GLY A 78 8.14 -5.57 2.62
C GLY A 78 8.05 -5.27 4.11
N HIS A 79 7.37 -4.20 4.53
CA HIS A 79 7.10 -3.88 5.94
C HIS A 79 5.63 -4.06 6.30
N VAL A 80 5.36 -4.22 7.59
CA VAL A 80 4.00 -4.29 8.14
C VAL A 80 3.31 -2.93 8.09
N THR A 81 4.07 -1.86 8.31
CA THR A 81 3.58 -0.49 8.32
C THR A 81 4.30 0.42 7.32
N ASN A 82 3.60 1.42 6.80
CA ASN A 82 4.20 2.47 5.98
C ASN A 82 4.85 3.59 6.82
N CYS A 83 5.38 4.62 6.16
CA CYS A 83 5.98 5.79 6.80
C CYS A 83 5.06 6.46 7.85
N ASN A 84 3.74 6.39 7.63
CA ASN A 84 2.71 6.99 8.48
C ASN A 84 2.17 6.04 9.56
N ARG A 85 2.85 4.90 9.81
CA ARG A 85 2.46 3.89 10.82
C ARG A 85 1.14 3.18 10.51
N THR A 86 0.65 3.28 9.28
CA THR A 86 -0.54 2.57 8.81
C THR A 86 -0.16 1.14 8.46
N TYR A 87 -0.95 0.17 8.90
CA TYR A 87 -0.83 -1.23 8.50
C TYR A 87 -1.09 -1.38 7.01
N ILE A 88 -0.12 -1.92 6.29
CA ILE A 88 -0.16 -2.09 4.83
C ILE A 88 0.04 -3.55 4.40
N ASP A 89 0.50 -4.42 5.29
CA ASP A 89 0.69 -5.87 5.05
C ASP A 89 -0.56 -6.54 4.50
N VAL A 90 -1.73 -6.12 5.00
CA VAL A 90 -3.03 -6.64 4.57
C VAL A 90 -3.34 -6.36 3.10
N TYR A 91 -2.69 -5.36 2.50
CA TYR A 91 -2.83 -4.98 1.08
C TYR A 91 -1.65 -5.48 0.25
N THR A 92 -0.41 -5.27 0.70
CA THR A 92 0.79 -5.63 -0.07
C THR A 92 0.94 -7.12 -0.30
N THR A 93 0.38 -7.96 0.57
CA THR A 93 0.39 -9.42 0.38
C THR A 93 -0.59 -9.91 -0.69
N ILE A 94 -1.43 -9.03 -1.23
CA ILE A 94 -2.36 -9.31 -2.34
C ILE A 94 -1.82 -8.78 -3.68
N LEU A 95 -0.97 -7.75 -3.64
CA LEU A 95 -0.39 -7.06 -4.79
C LEU A 95 0.89 -7.73 -5.28
#